data_AF-A0A0M1JBU5-F1
#
_entry.id   AF-A0A0M1JBU5-F1
#
_cell.length_a   1.000
_cell.length_b   1.000
_cell.length_c   1.000
_cell.angle_alpha   90.00
_cell.angle_beta   90.00
_cell.angle_gamma   90.00
#
_symmetry.space_group_name_H-M   'P 1'
#
loop_
_entity.id
_entity.type
_entity.pdbx_description
1 polymer ?
#
loop_
_entity_poly.entity_id
_entity_poly.type
_entity_poly.pdbx_seq_one_letter_code
_entity_poly.pdbx_strand_id
1 'polypeptide(L)'
;MFAFPEKQPTNKRGRKPKKGKRLPSLKELAKDPNQPWKEVDVTWYEGITKRVKILSGVCLWHTNGQDPVNIRWVLVVDLENEDNVEAFFSTDEAIDPKRIILDVQKLENAYILKHLGITYFN
;
A
#
# COMPACT_ATOMS: atom_id res chain seq x y z
N MET A 1 9.85 -2.93 -6.26
CA MET A 1 9.10 -1.78 -6.82
C MET A 1 9.95 -1.10 -7.86
N PHE A 2 9.33 -0.66 -8.95
CA PHE A 2 9.98 0.02 -10.06
C PHE A 2 9.20 1.29 -10.41
N ALA A 3 9.90 2.31 -10.90
CA ALA A 3 9.28 3.48 -11.49
C ALA A 3 8.56 3.11 -12.78
N PHE A 4 7.65 3.96 -13.24
CA PHE A 4 7.09 3.86 -14.58
C PHE A 4 8.20 4.06 -15.64
N PRO A 5 8.09 3.41 -16.81
CA PRO A 5 9.05 3.63 -17.89
C PRO A 5 9.00 5.10 -18.35
N GLU A 6 10.17 5.72 -18.54
CA GLU A 6 10.27 7.09 -19.05
C GLU A 6 9.76 7.18 -20.49
N LYS A 7 9.23 8.35 -20.88
CA LYS A 7 8.87 8.63 -22.28
C LYS A 7 10.12 8.52 -23.15
N GLN A 8 10.05 7.70 -24.20
CA GLN A 8 11.20 7.49 -25.06
C GLN A 8 11.47 8.70 -25.98
N PRO A 9 12.75 9.05 -26.22
CA PRO A 9 13.12 9.87 -27.36
C PRO A 9 12.84 9.09 -28.65
N THR A 10 12.31 9.77 -29.66
CA THR A 10 11.73 9.21 -30.90
C THR A 10 12.69 8.36 -31.75
N ASN A 11 14.00 8.40 -31.49
CA ASN A 11 15.02 7.92 -32.43
C ASN A 11 15.76 6.63 -32.01
N LYS A 12 15.26 5.86 -31.02
CA LYS A 12 15.87 4.59 -30.59
C LYS A 12 15.03 3.38 -31.02
N ARG A 13 15.63 2.46 -31.79
CA ARG A 13 15.02 1.18 -32.20
C ARG A 13 15.24 0.12 -31.10
N GLY A 14 14.23 -0.71 -30.82
CA GLY A 14 14.32 -1.84 -29.87
C GLY A 14 13.03 -2.12 -29.08
N ARG A 15 12.99 -3.22 -28.33
CA ARG A 15 11.85 -3.57 -27.45
C ARG A 15 11.71 -2.50 -26.37
N LYS A 16 10.50 -1.93 -26.25
CA LYS A 16 10.20 -0.88 -25.27
C LYS A 16 10.40 -1.40 -23.85
N PRO A 17 11.11 -0.66 -22.97
CA PRO A 17 11.21 -1.03 -21.57
C PRO A 17 9.82 -1.00 -20.93
N LYS A 18 9.45 -2.10 -20.26
CA LYS A 18 8.15 -2.21 -19.59
C LYS A 18 8.13 -1.58 -18.19
N LYS A 19 9.29 -1.21 -17.66
CA LYS A 19 9.48 -0.63 -16.33
C LYS A 19 10.66 0.34 -16.31
N GLY A 20 10.62 1.29 -15.39
CA GLY A 20 11.69 2.25 -15.13
C GLY A 20 12.71 1.72 -14.12
N LYS A 21 13.43 2.67 -13.50
CA LYS A 21 14.47 2.38 -12.49
C LYS A 21 13.87 1.69 -11.27
N ARG A 22 14.70 0.91 -10.57
CA ARG A 22 14.32 0.31 -9.29
C ARG A 22 14.11 1.44 -8.26
N LEU A 23 13.02 1.35 -7.51
CA LEU A 23 12.72 2.25 -6.39
C LEU A 23 13.24 1.64 -5.08
N PRO A 24 13.45 2.45 -4.03
CA PRO A 24 13.65 1.95 -2.67
C PRO A 24 12.54 0.96 -2.30
N SER A 25 12.88 -0.04 -1.50
CA SER A 25 11.91 -0.95 -0.91
C SER A 25 11.03 -0.23 0.10
N LEU A 26 9.83 -0.75 0.35
CA LEU A 26 8.95 -0.19 1.38
C LEU A 26 9.59 -0.18 2.76
N LYS A 27 10.44 -1.16 3.07
CA LYS A 27 11.20 -1.22 4.32
C LYS A 27 12.25 -0.11 4.42
N GLU A 28 12.87 0.28 3.30
CA GLU A 28 13.80 1.41 3.27
C GLU A 28 13.03 2.74 3.41
N LEU A 29 11.90 2.89 2.72
CA LEU A 29 11.04 4.07 2.87
C LEU A 29 10.54 4.23 4.32
N ALA A 30 10.10 3.13 4.95
CA ALA A 30 9.65 3.14 6.34
C ALA A 30 10.70 3.62 7.34
N LYS A 31 11.99 3.44 7.04
CA LYS A 31 13.11 3.83 7.92
C LYS A 31 13.60 5.25 7.69
N ASP A 32 13.17 5.91 6.62
CA ASP A 32 13.60 7.26 6.30
C ASP A 32 12.75 8.27 7.09
N PRO A 33 13.35 9.02 8.04
CA PRO A 33 12.62 9.98 8.87
C PRO A 33 12.10 11.19 8.08
N ASN A 34 12.59 11.41 6.85
CA ASN A 34 12.20 12.55 6.01
C ASN A 34 10.99 12.24 5.12
N GLN A 35 10.40 11.05 5.24
CA GLN A 35 9.21 10.73 4.46
C GLN A 35 8.03 11.63 4.85
N PRO A 36 7.21 12.06 3.88
CA PRO A 36 6.07 12.94 4.13
C PRO A 36 4.87 12.16 4.67
N TRP A 37 5.01 11.60 5.88
CA TRP A 37 3.95 10.91 6.58
C TRP A 37 2.75 11.84 6.79
N LYS A 38 1.54 11.30 6.60
CA LYS A 38 0.29 12.00 6.87
C LYS A 38 -0.44 11.32 8.01
N GLU A 39 -0.80 12.07 9.04
CA GLU A 39 -1.68 11.56 10.10
C GLU A 39 -3.12 11.52 9.61
N VAL A 40 -3.79 10.39 9.87
CA VAL A 40 -5.17 10.16 9.47
C VAL A 40 -5.91 9.39 10.56
N ASP A 41 -7.15 9.78 10.77
CA ASP A 41 -8.09 9.01 11.58
C ASP A 41 -8.72 7.92 10.70
N VAL A 42 -8.68 6.68 11.17
CA VAL A 42 -9.27 5.51 10.52
C VAL A 42 -10.29 4.91 11.46
N THR A 43 -11.54 4.82 11.01
CA THR A 43 -12.59 4.12 11.77
C THR A 43 -12.28 2.63 11.73
N TRP A 44 -11.74 2.14 12.85
CA TRP A 44 -11.51 0.74 13.12
C TRP A 44 -12.83 0.02 13.40
N TYR A 45 -12.72 -1.27 13.68
CA TYR A 45 -13.87 -2.08 14.05
C TYR A 45 -14.55 -1.57 15.34
N GLU A 46 -15.86 -1.85 15.48
CA GLU A 46 -16.73 -1.39 16.59
C GLU A 46 -16.88 0.13 16.73
N GLY A 47 -16.55 0.89 15.68
CA GLY A 47 -16.63 2.36 15.71
C GLY A 47 -15.49 3.03 16.48
N ILE A 48 -14.50 2.26 16.93
CA ILE A 48 -13.27 2.80 17.53
C ILE A 48 -12.51 3.53 16.42
N THR A 49 -12.16 4.80 16.65
CA THR A 49 -11.33 5.54 15.70
C THR A 49 -9.88 5.46 16.16
N LYS A 50 -9.01 4.99 15.27
CA LYS A 50 -7.57 4.89 15.51
C LYS A 50 -6.83 5.92 14.67
N ARG A 51 -5.90 6.64 15.29
CA ARG A 51 -5.04 7.60 14.59
C ARG A 51 -3.75 6.91 14.17
N VAL A 52 -3.43 7.02 12.88
CA VAL A 52 -2.25 6.38 12.28
C VAL A 52 -1.50 7.36 11.39
N LYS A 53 -0.21 7.11 11.18
CA LYS A 53 0.58 7.77 10.12
C LYS A 53 0.52 6.90 8.87
N ILE A 54 0.29 7.53 7.71
CA ILE A 54 0.30 6.85 6.41
C ILE A 54 1.33 7.47 5.46
N LEU A 55 1.98 6.61 4.69
CA LEU A 55 2.78 6.98 3.53
C LEU A 55 2.28 6.15 2.34
N SER A 56 2.08 6.78 1.19
CA SER A 56 1.50 6.08 0.05
C SER A 56 2.08 6.57 -1.27
N GLY A 57 2.08 5.69 -2.25
CA GLY A 57 2.47 5.99 -3.62
C GLY A 57 1.94 4.97 -4.60
N VAL A 58 2.28 5.18 -5.87
CA VAL A 58 2.02 4.24 -6.96
C VAL A 58 3.35 3.82 -7.56
N CYS A 59 3.47 2.53 -7.90
CA CYS A 59 4.64 2.04 -8.61
C CYS A 59 4.31 0.83 -9.48
N LEU A 60 5.30 0.34 -10.22
CA LEU A 60 5.24 -0.95 -10.89
C LEU A 60 5.76 -2.07 -9.98
N TRP A 61 4.92 -3.07 -9.76
CA TRP A 61 5.33 -4.38 -9.29
C TRP A 61 5.73 -5.24 -10.49
N HIS A 62 6.85 -5.97 -10.39
CA HIS A 62 7.29 -6.83 -11.48
C HIS A 62 7.99 -8.09 -10.95
N THR A 63 7.44 -9.22 -11.35
CA THR A 63 8.03 -10.55 -11.18
C THR A 63 8.64 -10.99 -12.51
N ASN A 64 9.80 -11.65 -12.50
CA ASN A 64 10.43 -12.13 -13.73
C ASN A 64 9.49 -13.06 -14.50
N GLY A 65 9.37 -12.85 -15.81
CA GLY A 65 8.47 -13.64 -16.67
C GLY A 65 7.02 -13.18 -16.67
N GLN A 66 6.64 -12.19 -15.86
CA GLN A 66 5.30 -11.61 -15.82
C GLN A 66 5.31 -10.16 -16.30
N ASP A 67 4.17 -9.70 -16.82
CA ASP A 67 4.01 -8.28 -17.13
C ASP A 67 3.97 -7.45 -15.85
N PRO A 68 4.60 -6.25 -15.84
CA PRO A 68 4.51 -5.35 -14.70
C PRO A 68 3.06 -4.97 -14.40
N VAL A 69 2.72 -4.89 -13.12
CA VAL A 69 1.40 -4.49 -12.64
C VAL A 69 1.53 -3.18 -11.88
N ASN A 70 0.66 -2.21 -12.18
CA ASN A 70 0.56 -0.98 -11.41
C ASN A 70 -0.03 -1.32 -10.04
N ILE A 71 0.57 -0.80 -8.99
CA ILE A 71 0.10 -0.99 -7.63
C ILE A 71 0.06 0.34 -6.89
N ARG A 72 -1.05 0.60 -6.19
CA ARG A 72 -1.07 1.53 -5.05
C ARG A 72 -0.53 0.77 -3.85
N TRP A 73 0.45 1.35 -3.16
CA TRP A 73 0.93 0.84 -1.88
C TRP A 73 0.64 1.86 -0.78
N VAL A 74 0.42 1.36 0.43
CA VAL A 74 0.21 2.16 1.63
C VAL A 74 1.04 1.54 2.75
N LEU A 75 1.89 2.35 3.36
CA LEU A 75 2.50 2.05 4.64
C LEU A 75 1.68 2.69 5.74
N VAL A 76 1.48 1.95 6.82
CA VAL A 76 0.73 2.38 8.00
C VAL A 76 1.60 2.18 9.23
N VAL A 77 1.68 3.21 10.05
CA VAL A 77 2.34 3.17 11.36
C VAL A 77 1.31 3.56 12.40
N ASP A 78 1.15 2.70 13.40
CA ASP A 78 0.34 2.99 14.56
C ASP A 78 1.04 4.03 15.45
N LEU A 79 0.35 5.10 15.84
CA LEU A 79 0.91 6.10 16.75
C LEU A 79 1.11 5.54 18.17
N GLU A 80 0.37 4.51 18.55
CA GLU A 80 0.52 3.83 19.84
C GLU A 80 1.64 2.78 19.82
N ASN A 81 2.08 2.38 18.63
CA ASN A 81 3.13 1.39 18.43
C ASN A 81 3.94 1.72 17.16
N GLU A 82 4.81 2.72 17.26
CA GLU A 82 5.56 3.24 16.11
C GLU A 82 6.56 2.22 15.51
N ASP A 83 6.88 1.15 16.25
CA ASP A 83 7.74 0.07 15.78
C ASP A 83 7.03 -0.89 14.81
N ASN A 84 5.69 -0.89 14.81
CA ASN A 84 4.91 -1.73 13.90
C ASN A 84 4.57 -0.97 12.62
N VAL A 85 5.27 -1.32 11.54
CA VAL A 85 5.01 -0.80 10.20
C VAL A 85 4.35 -1.88 9.35
N GLU A 86 3.13 -1.61 8.90
CA GLU A 86 2.36 -2.49 8.04
C GLU A 86 2.33 -1.97 6.60
N ALA A 87 2.23 -2.87 5.63
CA ALA A 87 2.21 -2.55 4.21
C ALA A 87 1.00 -3.19 3.53
N PHE A 88 0.18 -2.37 2.88
CA PHE A 88 -0.99 -2.80 2.11
C PHE A 88 -0.84 -2.43 0.64
N PHE A 89 -1.53 -3.18 -0.22
CA PHE A 89 -1.44 -3.03 -1.67
C PHE A 89 -2.82 -3.13 -2.32
N SER A 90 -3.00 -2.40 -3.41
CA SER A 90 -4.12 -2.54 -4.33
C SER A 90 -3.64 -2.48 -5.77
N THR A 91 -4.29 -3.24 -6.65
CA THR A 91 -4.12 -3.14 -8.12
C THR A 91 -4.92 -1.98 -8.72
N ASP A 92 -5.89 -1.43 -7.99
CA ASP A 92 -6.49 -0.15 -8.31
C ASP A 92 -5.55 0.97 -7.86
N GLU A 93 -4.90 1.63 -8.81
CA GLU A 93 -3.97 2.72 -8.54
C GLU A 93 -4.66 4.04 -8.16
N ALA A 94 -5.96 4.18 -8.41
CA ALA A 94 -6.72 5.39 -8.16
C ALA A 94 -7.37 5.39 -6.77
N ILE A 95 -7.54 4.22 -6.16
CA ILE A 95 -8.14 4.07 -4.83
C ILE A 95 -7.45 4.97 -3.79
N ASP A 96 -8.27 5.54 -2.90
CA ASP A 96 -7.80 6.33 -1.78
C ASP A 96 -7.00 5.45 -0.78
N PRO A 97 -5.83 5.89 -0.30
CA PRO A 97 -5.03 5.12 0.65
C PRO A 97 -5.77 4.71 1.92
N LYS A 98 -6.63 5.58 2.49
CA LYS A 98 -7.40 5.23 3.69
C LYS A 98 -8.40 4.13 3.39
N ARG A 99 -8.95 4.10 2.17
CA ARG A 99 -9.90 3.07 1.77
C ARG A 99 -9.27 1.68 1.74
N ILE A 100 -8.01 1.56 1.27
CA ILE A 100 -7.27 0.29 1.32
C ILE A 100 -7.17 -0.22 2.76
N ILE A 101 -6.80 0.64 3.69
CA ILE A 101 -6.66 0.28 5.12
C ILE A 101 -8.01 -0.23 5.66
N LEU A 102 -9.09 0.51 5.41
CA LEU A 102 -10.44 0.14 5.86
C LEU A 102 -10.89 -1.21 5.29
N ASP A 103 -10.62 -1.47 4.01
CA ASP A 103 -11.05 -2.70 3.36
C ASP A 103 -10.26 -3.91 3.88
N VAL A 104 -8.95 -3.78 4.12
CA VAL A 104 -8.14 -4.86 4.72
C VAL A 104 -8.58 -5.14 6.16
N GLN A 105 -8.78 -4.10 6.97
CA GLN A 105 -9.20 -4.26 8.37
C GLN A 105 -10.58 -4.93 8.50
N LYS A 106 -11.50 -4.62 7.59
CA LYS A 106 -12.79 -5.31 7.53
C LYS A 106 -12.63 -6.80 7.22
N LEU A 107 -11.74 -7.16 6.30
CA LEU A 107 -11.49 -8.55 5.92
C LEU A 107 -10.82 -9.34 7.06
N GLU A 108 -9.81 -8.76 7.70
CA GLU A 108 -9.14 -9.37 8.86
C GLU A 108 -10.13 -9.62 9.99
N ASN A 109 -10.94 -8.62 10.33
CA ASN A 109 -11.95 -8.79 11.37
C ASN A 109 -13.01 -9.84 10.99
N ALA A 110 -13.55 -9.80 9.77
CA ALA A 110 -14.52 -10.81 9.30
C ALA A 110 -13.92 -12.23 9.35
N TYR A 111 -12.64 -12.37 9.03
CA TYR A 111 -11.91 -13.63 9.14
C TYR A 111 -11.79 -14.06 10.61
N ILE A 112 -11.36 -13.17 11.51
CA ILE A 112 -11.22 -13.46 12.95
C ILE A 112 -12.56 -13.90 13.55
N LEU A 113 -13.62 -13.14 13.31
CA LEU A 113 -14.96 -13.46 13.84
C LEU A 113 -15.47 -14.81 13.35
N LYS A 114 -15.27 -15.12 12.07
CA LYS A 114 -15.61 -16.44 11.51
C LYS A 114 -14.85 -17.58 12.20
N HIS A 115 -13.56 -17.39 12.51
CA HIS A 115 -12.74 -18.41 13.17
C HIS A 115 -13.04 -18.55 14.67
N LEU A 116 -13.45 -17.45 15.32
CA LEU A 116 -13.83 -17.45 16.74
C LEU A 116 -15.30 -17.85 16.96
N GLY A 117 -16.08 -18.09 15.90
CA GLY A 117 -17.51 -18.43 15.99
C GLY A 117 -18.39 -17.28 16.49
N ILE A 118 -17.90 -16.05 16.45
CA ILE A 118 -18.61 -14.86 16.91
C ILE A 118 -19.45 -14.32 15.75
N THR A 119 -20.77 -14.33 15.91
CA THR A 119 -21.71 -13.75 14.93
C THR A 119 -22.27 -12.45 15.53
N TYR A 120 -22.13 -11.34 14.81
CA TYR A 120 -22.79 -10.09 15.20
C TYR A 120 -24.28 -10.19 14.87
N PHE A 121 -25.11 -10.19 15.90
CA PHE A 121 -26.52 -9.82 15.76
C PHE A 121 -26.56 -8.28 15.78
N ASN A 122 -27.03 -7.69 14.67
CA ASN A 122 -27.38 -6.28 14.60
C ASN A 122 -28.80 -6.09 15.12
#